data_AF-A0A382H9F6-F1
#
_entry.id   AF-A0A382H9F6-F1
#
_cell.length_a   1.000
_cell.length_b   1.000
_cell.length_c   1.000
_cell.angle_alpha   90.00
_cell.angle_beta   90.00
_cell.angle_gamma   90.00
#
_symmetry.space_group_name_H-M   'P 1'
#
loop_
_entity.id
_entity.type
_entity.pdbx_description
1 polymer ?
#
loop_
_entity_poly.entity_id
_entity_poly.type
_entity_poly.pdbx_seq_one_letter_code
_entity_poly.pdbx_strand_id
1 'polypeptide(L)'
;MSVGYNDTPMLPDSEWHVHDGDRPQPTIVTPGTADTQENPGEAPSDATVLFDGSDTSKWIGRDGDVEWEVKDGYMEVTRTGDIKTKDSFGNCQLHIEWASPSEVKGESQGRGNSGVFLMDRYEIQVLDGYDNITYADGITAAIYGQYPPLVNACRKPGE
;
A
#
# COMPACT_ATOMS: atom_id res chain seq x y z
N MET A 1 28.34 -18.67 -24.95
CA MET A 1 27.22 -18.19 -25.79
C MET A 1 27.04 -16.72 -25.48
N SER A 2 26.88 -15.88 -26.51
CA SER A 2 26.49 -14.48 -26.31
C SER A 2 25.01 -14.44 -25.93
N VAL A 3 24.63 -13.55 -25.01
CA VAL A 3 23.23 -13.33 -24.60
C VAL A 3 22.45 -12.44 -25.56
N GLY A 4 23.12 -11.82 -26.55
CA GLY A 4 22.51 -10.91 -27.52
C GLY A 4 23.35 -10.70 -28.79
N TYR A 5 23.02 -9.64 -29.52
CA TYR A 5 23.57 -9.28 -30.84
C TYR A 5 24.04 -7.82 -30.88
N ASN A 6 25.11 -7.54 -31.63
CA ASN A 6 25.67 -6.20 -31.82
C ASN A 6 25.62 -5.71 -33.28
N ASP A 7 24.95 -6.46 -34.16
CA ASP A 7 24.81 -6.20 -35.60
C ASP A 7 23.35 -5.97 -36.02
N THR A 8 22.46 -5.77 -35.06
CA THR A 8 21.05 -5.42 -35.28
C THR A 8 20.87 -3.90 -35.40
N PRO A 9 19.71 -3.38 -35.83
CA PRO A 9 19.48 -1.94 -35.84
C PRO A 9 19.57 -1.31 -34.45
N MET A 10 19.99 -0.04 -34.39
CA MET A 10 19.92 0.78 -33.19
C MET A 10 18.45 1.05 -32.81
N LEU A 11 18.14 1.01 -31.52
CA LEU A 11 16.86 1.50 -31.03
C LEU A 11 16.78 3.03 -31.21
N PRO A 12 15.61 3.58 -31.58
CA PRO A 12 15.42 5.04 -31.64
C PRO A 12 15.77 5.68 -30.29
N ASP A 13 16.50 6.80 -30.33
CA ASP A 13 16.91 7.59 -29.16
C ASP A 13 17.65 6.78 -28.07
N SER A 14 18.42 5.77 -28.48
CA SER A 14 19.14 4.87 -27.57
C SER A 14 20.57 4.62 -28.02
N GLU A 15 21.43 4.24 -27.07
CA GLU A 15 22.79 3.73 -27.33
C GLU A 15 22.84 2.22 -27.56
N TRP A 16 21.70 1.53 -27.45
CA TRP A 16 21.60 0.06 -27.52
C TRP A 16 21.04 -0.41 -28.86
N HIS A 17 21.56 -1.54 -29.34
CA HIS A 17 20.94 -2.27 -30.43
C HIS A 17 19.68 -3.05 -29.99
N VAL A 18 18.84 -3.44 -30.95
CA VAL A 18 17.75 -4.40 -30.70
C VAL A 18 18.37 -5.75 -30.27
N HIS A 19 18.05 -6.21 -29.06
CA HIS A 19 18.65 -7.41 -28.45
C HIS A 19 20.14 -7.27 -28.10
N ASP A 20 20.60 -6.06 -27.78
CA ASP A 20 21.96 -5.83 -27.31
C ASP A 20 22.27 -6.62 -26.03
N GLY A 21 23.29 -7.48 -26.11
CA GLY A 21 23.68 -8.36 -25.00
C GLY A 21 24.47 -7.66 -23.89
N ASP A 22 25.06 -6.49 -24.20
CA ASP A 22 25.85 -5.71 -23.25
C ASP A 22 24.99 -4.70 -22.46
N ARG A 23 23.70 -4.57 -22.82
CA ARG A 23 22.75 -3.75 -22.09
C ARG A 23 22.65 -4.22 -20.63
N PRO A 24 22.72 -3.31 -19.64
CA PRO A 24 22.60 -3.68 -18.23
C PRO A 24 21.35 -4.51 -17.97
N GLN A 25 21.55 -5.67 -17.34
CA GLN A 25 20.45 -6.54 -16.96
C GLN A 25 19.62 -5.86 -15.86
N PRO A 26 18.29 -6.05 -15.86
CA PRO A 26 17.46 -5.60 -14.76
C PRO A 26 17.92 -6.18 -13.42
N THR A 27 17.74 -5.43 -12.35
CA THR A 27 17.96 -5.93 -10.99
C THR A 27 17.04 -7.13 -10.74
N ILE A 28 17.60 -8.21 -10.22
CA ILE A 28 16.84 -9.39 -9.83
C ILE A 28 16.17 -9.10 -8.49
N VAL A 29 14.85 -9.29 -8.42
CA VAL A 29 14.05 -9.19 -7.21
C VAL A 29 13.47 -10.56 -6.88
N THR A 30 13.65 -11.01 -5.65
CA THR A 30 12.90 -12.16 -5.13
C THR A 30 11.51 -11.65 -4.74
N PRO A 31 10.43 -12.17 -5.38
CA PRO A 31 9.08 -11.76 -5.04
C PRO A 31 8.73 -12.23 -3.63
N GLY A 32 7.86 -11.48 -2.96
CA GLY A 32 7.20 -11.93 -1.75
C GLY A 32 6.07 -12.90 -2.02
N THR A 33 5.38 -13.31 -0.96
CA THR A 33 4.17 -14.13 -1.00
C THR A 33 2.93 -13.25 -0.97
N ALA A 34 1.83 -13.72 -1.57
CA ALA A 34 0.54 -13.05 -1.46
C ALA A 34 -0.06 -13.27 -0.06
N ASP A 35 -0.90 -12.33 0.37
CA ASP A 35 -1.70 -12.45 1.59
C ASP A 35 -2.71 -13.61 1.52
N THR A 36 -3.01 -14.17 2.68
CA THR A 36 -4.15 -15.07 2.90
C THR A 36 -5.00 -14.55 4.05
N GLN A 37 -6.13 -15.19 4.32
CA GLN A 37 -6.96 -14.82 5.47
C GLN A 37 -6.24 -15.03 6.81
N GLU A 38 -5.26 -15.94 6.83
CA GLU A 38 -4.54 -16.36 8.03
C GLU A 38 -3.16 -15.71 8.18
N ASN A 39 -2.53 -15.27 7.08
CA ASN A 39 -1.16 -14.76 7.10
C ASN A 39 -1.03 -13.52 6.19
N PRO A 40 -0.31 -12.48 6.64
CA PRO A 40 0.03 -11.35 5.78
C PRO A 40 0.95 -11.78 4.64
N GLY A 41 0.92 -11.03 3.54
CA GLY A 41 1.89 -11.22 2.46
C GLY A 41 3.32 -10.87 2.89
N GLU A 42 4.31 -11.52 2.28
CA GLU A 42 5.71 -11.15 2.47
C GLU A 42 6.12 -10.05 1.50
N ALA A 43 7.04 -9.18 1.92
CA ALA A 43 7.57 -8.12 1.05
C ALA A 43 8.60 -8.70 0.06
N PRO A 44 8.69 -8.18 -1.18
CA PRO A 44 9.77 -8.53 -2.09
C PRO A 44 11.13 -8.05 -1.56
N SER A 45 12.22 -8.64 -2.07
CA SER A 45 13.57 -8.41 -1.54
C SER A 45 14.09 -6.97 -1.64
N ASP A 46 13.48 -6.14 -2.47
CA ASP A 46 13.84 -4.73 -2.68
C ASP A 46 12.91 -3.74 -1.97
N ALA A 47 11.87 -4.23 -1.27
CA ALA A 47 10.94 -3.37 -0.56
C ALA A 47 11.52 -2.83 0.76
N THR A 48 11.19 -1.57 1.05
CA THR A 48 11.32 -1.04 2.41
C THR A 48 10.14 -1.51 3.23
N VAL A 49 10.37 -2.41 4.19
CA VAL A 49 9.33 -2.89 5.10
C VAL A 49 8.98 -1.79 6.11
N LEU A 50 7.76 -1.26 6.00
CA LEU A 50 7.24 -0.22 6.89
C LEU A 50 6.69 -0.79 8.20
N PHE A 51 6.15 -2.01 8.16
CA PHE A 51 5.63 -2.71 9.33
C PHE A 51 5.61 -4.21 9.03
N ASP A 52 6.13 -5.02 9.96
CA ASP A 52 6.22 -6.48 9.85
C ASP A 52 5.53 -7.21 11.03
N GLY A 53 4.73 -6.47 11.80
CA GLY A 53 4.07 -6.99 13.00
C GLY A 53 4.83 -6.77 14.30
N SER A 54 6.06 -6.22 14.26
CA SER A 54 6.90 -6.13 15.46
C SER A 54 6.81 -4.79 16.21
N ASP A 55 7.02 -3.66 15.51
CA ASP A 55 7.13 -2.35 16.16
C ASP A 55 6.77 -1.17 15.23
N THR A 56 6.79 0.04 15.79
CA THR A 56 6.48 1.31 15.11
C THR A 56 7.75 2.06 14.69
N SER A 57 8.91 1.40 14.61
CA SER A 57 10.22 2.05 14.43
C SER A 57 10.35 2.87 13.14
N LYS A 58 9.53 2.58 12.12
CA LYS A 58 9.47 3.31 10.84
C LYS A 58 8.48 4.48 10.83
N TRP A 59 7.80 4.71 11.95
CA TRP A 59 6.68 5.64 12.06
C TRP A 59 6.92 6.69 13.13
N ILE A 60 6.23 7.82 13.00
CA ILE A 60 6.11 8.86 14.02
C ILE A 60 4.65 9.25 14.17
N GLY A 61 4.23 9.51 15.40
CA GLY A 61 2.90 10.01 15.71
C GLY A 61 2.77 11.49 15.40
N ARG A 62 1.54 11.98 15.39
CA ARG A 62 1.22 13.41 15.19
C ARG A 62 2.02 14.32 16.13
N ASP A 63 2.08 13.98 17.41
CA ASP A 63 2.66 14.81 18.48
C ASP A 63 3.95 14.23 19.09
N GLY A 64 4.56 13.22 18.45
CA GLY A 64 5.78 12.58 18.93
C GLY A 64 5.85 11.09 18.59
N ASP A 65 5.98 10.26 19.61
CA ASP A 65 6.01 8.80 19.45
C ASP A 65 4.66 8.27 18.96
N VAL A 66 4.68 7.10 18.33
CA VAL A 66 3.44 6.42 17.90
C VAL A 66 2.75 5.83 19.11
N GLU A 67 1.48 6.20 19.31
CA GLU A 67 0.64 5.68 20.39
C GLU A 67 -0.42 4.68 19.91
N TRP A 68 -0.38 4.26 18.65
CA TRP A 68 -1.16 3.11 18.17
C TRP A 68 -0.65 1.82 18.84
N GLU A 69 -1.55 0.88 19.10
CA GLU A 69 -1.19 -0.37 19.78
C GLU A 69 -0.59 -1.36 18.76
N VAL A 70 0.54 -1.98 19.10
CA VAL A 70 1.05 -3.14 18.34
C VAL A 70 0.74 -4.40 19.14
N LYS A 71 -0.03 -5.30 18.54
CA LYS A 71 -0.40 -6.59 19.13
C LYS A 71 -0.71 -7.59 18.03
N ASP A 72 -0.45 -8.87 18.31
CA ASP A 72 -0.81 -9.99 17.45
C ASP A 72 -0.41 -9.82 15.96
N GLY A 73 0.71 -9.13 15.70
CA GLY A 73 1.23 -8.89 14.35
C GLY A 73 0.57 -7.75 13.56
N TYR A 74 -0.32 -6.97 14.16
CA TYR A 74 -0.92 -5.77 13.55
C TYR A 74 -0.74 -4.51 14.39
N MET A 75 -0.99 -3.36 13.77
CA MET A 75 -1.06 -2.06 14.42
C MET A 75 -2.51 -1.60 14.48
N GLU A 76 -3.02 -1.29 15.67
CA GLU A 76 -4.39 -0.85 15.92
C GLU A 76 -4.44 0.65 16.16
N VAL A 77 -5.29 1.34 15.40
CA VAL A 77 -5.54 2.77 15.55
C VAL A 77 -6.07 3.06 16.96
N THR A 78 -5.35 3.90 17.70
CA THR A 78 -5.85 4.50 18.94
C THR A 78 -6.31 5.92 18.68
N ARG A 79 -7.17 6.48 19.53
CA ARG A 79 -7.73 7.84 19.37
C ARG A 79 -6.70 8.96 19.63
N THR A 80 -5.44 8.73 19.28
CA THR A 80 -4.27 9.60 19.47
C THR A 80 -3.88 10.34 18.19
N GLY A 81 -4.57 10.06 17.09
CA GLY A 81 -4.41 10.76 15.82
C GLY A 81 -3.61 9.97 14.80
N ASP A 82 -3.21 10.66 13.73
CA ASP A 82 -2.57 10.06 12.58
C ASP A 82 -1.10 9.75 12.85
N ILE A 83 -0.57 8.75 12.14
CA ILE A 83 0.85 8.43 12.10
C ILE A 83 1.38 8.65 10.68
N LYS A 84 2.69 8.85 10.56
CA LYS A 84 3.36 8.97 9.26
C LYS A 84 4.70 8.25 9.27
N THR A 85 5.16 7.86 8.09
CA THR A 85 6.50 7.28 7.93
C THR A 85 7.57 8.31 8.32
N LYS A 86 8.68 7.83 8.88
CA LYS A 86 9.88 8.67 9.13
C LYS A 86 10.52 9.12 7.82
N ASP A 87 10.57 8.20 6.86
CA ASP A 87 11.09 8.46 5.52
C ASP A 87 10.03 9.14 4.64
N SER A 88 10.48 9.89 3.65
CA SER A 88 9.62 10.50 2.62
C SER A 88 9.79 9.75 1.31
N PHE A 89 8.68 9.55 0.60
CA PHE A 89 8.66 8.77 -0.64
C PHE A 89 8.20 9.62 -1.83
N GLY A 90 8.73 9.29 -3.01
CA GLY A 90 8.29 9.80 -4.30
C GLY A 90 7.48 8.75 -5.06
N ASN A 91 7.90 8.46 -6.29
CA ASN A 91 7.33 7.35 -7.05
C ASN A 91 7.58 6.03 -6.30
N CYS A 92 6.50 5.31 -5.99
CA CYS A 92 6.58 4.05 -5.27
C CYS A 92 5.44 3.11 -5.66
N GLN A 93 5.65 1.84 -5.33
CA GLN A 93 4.58 0.87 -5.16
C GLN A 93 4.38 0.69 -3.65
N LEU A 94 3.14 0.81 -3.18
CA LEU A 94 2.79 0.64 -1.77
C LEU A 94 1.84 -0.55 -1.63
N HIS A 95 2.15 -1.43 -0.69
CA HIS A 95 1.27 -2.51 -0.22
C HIS A 95 0.85 -2.21 1.21
N ILE A 96 -0.44 -2.36 1.50
CA ILE A 96 -1.01 -2.27 2.85
C ILE A 96 -2.19 -3.23 2.94
N GLU A 97 -2.26 -3.95 4.05
CA GLU A 97 -3.43 -4.70 4.46
C GLU A 97 -4.07 -3.98 5.65
N TRP A 98 -5.40 -3.97 5.70
CA TRP A 98 -6.16 -3.36 6.78
C TRP A 98 -7.45 -4.15 6.98
N ALA A 99 -7.96 -4.13 8.20
CA ALA A 99 -9.25 -4.72 8.54
C ALA A 99 -10.06 -3.72 9.36
N SER A 100 -11.36 -3.59 9.06
CA SER A 100 -12.28 -2.92 9.98
C SER A 100 -12.60 -3.84 11.17
N PRO A 101 -13.00 -3.30 12.33
CA PRO A 101 -13.37 -4.12 13.48
C PRO A 101 -14.52 -5.09 13.15
N SER A 102 -14.46 -6.33 13.63
CA SER A 102 -15.54 -7.32 13.40
C SER A 102 -16.89 -6.89 13.96
N GLU A 103 -16.90 -6.06 15.01
CA GLU A 103 -18.12 -5.45 15.53
C GLU A 103 -18.47 -4.19 14.73
N VAL A 104 -19.52 -4.30 13.90
CA VAL A 104 -20.02 -3.19 13.10
C VAL A 104 -20.66 -2.11 13.98
N LYS A 105 -20.15 -0.88 13.87
CA LYS A 105 -20.71 0.31 14.51
C LYS A 105 -20.74 1.50 13.55
N GLY A 106 -21.83 2.26 13.59
CA GLY A 106 -22.02 3.43 12.75
C GLY A 106 -22.51 3.08 11.35
N GLU A 107 -22.62 4.11 10.53
CA GLU A 107 -23.10 4.05 9.15
C GLU A 107 -22.37 5.10 8.31
N SER A 108 -22.35 4.93 6.99
CA SER A 108 -21.66 5.82 6.07
C SER A 108 -20.20 6.02 6.53
N GLN A 109 -19.71 7.27 6.55
CA GLN A 109 -18.37 7.64 7.01
C GLN A 109 -18.10 7.42 8.50
N GLY A 110 -19.13 7.11 9.31
CA GLY A 110 -18.98 6.82 10.73
C GLY A 110 -18.57 5.38 11.03
N ARG A 111 -18.42 4.52 10.01
CA ARG A 111 -18.20 3.08 10.14
C ARG A 111 -16.82 2.66 9.63
N GLY A 112 -15.89 2.42 10.55
CA GLY A 112 -14.55 1.90 10.24
C GLY A 112 -13.71 2.81 9.33
N ASN A 113 -13.78 4.12 9.54
CA ASN A 113 -13.14 5.13 8.69
C ASN A 113 -11.66 5.37 9.06
N SER A 114 -10.80 5.40 8.05
CA SER A 114 -9.37 5.73 8.10
C SER A 114 -8.94 6.21 6.70
N GLY A 115 -7.65 6.37 6.45
CA GLY A 115 -7.16 6.76 5.12
C GLY A 115 -5.67 6.56 4.96
N VAL A 116 -5.24 6.33 3.73
CA VAL A 116 -3.82 6.31 3.35
C VAL A 116 -3.51 7.56 2.55
N PHE A 117 -2.73 8.47 3.13
CA PHE A 117 -2.36 9.73 2.49
C PHE A 117 -1.06 9.58 1.72
N LEU A 118 -1.16 9.57 0.38
CA LEU A 118 0.01 9.64 -0.48
C LEU A 118 0.58 11.05 -0.46
N MET A 119 1.84 11.17 -0.04
CA MET A 119 2.60 12.42 0.03
C MET A 119 1.92 13.52 0.85
N ASP A 120 1.19 13.13 1.91
CA ASP A 120 0.38 14.03 2.77
C ASP A 120 -0.66 14.88 2.00
N ARG A 121 -1.09 14.40 0.81
CA ARG A 121 -1.93 15.20 -0.11
C ARG A 121 -3.11 14.44 -0.67
N TYR A 122 -2.90 13.19 -1.09
CA TYR A 122 -3.91 12.43 -1.82
C TYR A 122 -4.36 11.25 -0.97
N GLU A 123 -5.57 11.34 -0.43
CA GLU A 123 -6.15 10.29 0.39
C GLU A 123 -6.74 9.19 -0.49
N ILE A 124 -6.25 7.97 -0.28
CA ILE A 124 -6.92 6.75 -0.70
C ILE A 124 -7.77 6.29 0.47
N GLN A 125 -9.08 6.30 0.27
CA GLN A 125 -10.03 6.13 1.35
C GLN A 125 -10.02 4.70 1.93
N VAL A 126 -9.98 4.59 3.25
CA VAL A 126 -10.18 3.32 3.98
C VAL A 126 -11.49 3.42 4.76
N LEU A 127 -12.42 2.52 4.45
CA LEU A 127 -13.73 2.52 5.08
C LEU A 127 -14.26 1.09 5.11
N ASP A 128 -15.06 0.75 6.11
CA ASP A 128 -15.91 -0.44 6.03
C ASP A 128 -17.04 -0.18 5.01
N GLY A 129 -16.78 -0.55 3.76
CA GLY A 129 -17.71 -0.43 2.64
C GLY A 129 -18.59 -1.67 2.43
N TYR A 130 -18.53 -2.68 3.31
CA TYR A 130 -19.32 -3.91 3.16
C TYR A 130 -20.74 -3.70 3.67
N ASP A 131 -21.71 -3.71 2.75
CA ASP A 131 -23.13 -3.41 3.04
C ASP A 131 -23.29 -2.10 3.82
N ASN A 132 -22.59 -1.06 3.37
CA ASN A 132 -22.57 0.27 3.97
C ASN A 132 -22.67 1.33 2.89
N ILE A 133 -23.84 1.97 2.77
CA ILE A 133 -24.05 3.02 1.76
C ILE A 133 -23.44 4.34 2.24
N THR A 134 -22.65 4.99 1.38
CA THR A 134 -22.10 6.33 1.57
C THR A 134 -22.03 7.07 0.22
N TYR A 135 -21.48 8.29 0.18
CA TYR A 135 -21.26 9.00 -1.08
C TYR A 135 -20.14 8.33 -1.90
N ALA A 136 -20.33 8.23 -3.22
CA ALA A 136 -19.53 7.36 -4.07
C ALA A 136 -18.03 7.74 -4.11
N ASP A 137 -17.71 9.03 -4.00
CA ASP A 137 -16.36 9.59 -3.97
C ASP A 137 -15.72 9.56 -2.57
N GLY A 138 -16.35 8.92 -1.58
CA GLY A 138 -15.76 8.66 -0.26
C GLY A 138 -15.98 7.24 0.24
N ILE A 139 -16.33 6.31 -0.64
CA ILE A 139 -16.31 4.89 -0.29
C ILE A 139 -14.87 4.36 -0.36
N THR A 140 -14.63 3.18 0.22
CA THR A 140 -13.35 2.46 0.21
C THR A 140 -12.67 2.47 -1.16
N ALA A 141 -11.37 2.75 -1.19
CA ALA A 141 -10.53 2.89 -2.39
C ALA A 141 -10.88 4.06 -3.33
N ALA A 142 -11.77 4.98 -2.94
CA ALA A 142 -11.90 6.26 -3.62
C ALA A 142 -10.62 7.09 -3.49
N ILE A 143 -10.32 7.89 -4.51
CA ILE A 143 -9.51 9.10 -4.29
C ILE A 143 -10.46 10.10 -3.65
N TYR A 144 -10.32 10.28 -2.34
CA TYR A 144 -11.35 10.88 -1.50
C TYR A 144 -11.78 12.26 -2.01
N GLY A 145 -13.09 12.43 -2.21
CA GLY A 145 -13.73 13.65 -2.72
C GLY A 145 -13.45 13.97 -4.20
N GLN A 146 -12.86 13.04 -4.96
CA GLN A 146 -12.45 13.28 -6.35
C GLN A 146 -12.95 12.22 -7.32
N TYR A 147 -12.61 10.95 -7.07
CA TYR A 147 -12.91 9.85 -7.99
C TYR A 147 -13.43 8.64 -7.22
N PRO A 148 -14.68 8.21 -7.46
CA PRO A 148 -15.18 6.94 -6.97
C PRO A 148 -14.33 5.77 -7.48
N PRO A 149 -14.20 4.67 -6.71
CA PRO A 149 -13.59 3.46 -7.23
C PRO A 149 -14.45 2.87 -8.35
N LEU A 150 -13.85 2.08 -9.24
CA LEU A 150 -14.58 1.43 -10.33
C LEU A 150 -15.59 0.38 -9.82
N VAL A 151 -15.28 -0.24 -8.68
CA VAL A 151 -16.09 -1.28 -8.02
C VAL A 151 -15.94 -1.18 -6.51
N ASN A 152 -16.92 -1.69 -5.76
CA ASN A 152 -16.77 -1.98 -4.34
C ASN A 152 -16.38 -3.45 -4.18
N ALA A 153 -15.17 -3.69 -3.69
CA ALA A 153 -14.60 -5.03 -3.51
C ALA A 153 -14.29 -5.35 -2.03
N CYS A 154 -14.96 -4.69 -1.08
CA CYS A 154 -14.72 -4.92 0.34
C CYS A 154 -15.05 -6.36 0.75
N ARG A 155 -14.18 -6.95 1.57
CA ARG A 155 -14.48 -8.14 2.37
C ARG A 155 -15.35 -7.76 3.58
N LYS A 156 -15.81 -8.77 4.33
CA LYS A 156 -16.61 -8.52 5.54
C LYS A 156 -15.76 -7.89 6.65
N PRO A 157 -16.38 -7.24 7.65
CA PRO A 157 -15.64 -6.72 8.80
C PRO A 157 -14.84 -7.81 9.52
N GLY A 158 -13.58 -7.51 9.82
CA GLY A 158 -12.62 -8.44 10.41
C GLY A 158 -11.90 -9.39 9.45
N GLU A 159 -12.15 -9.28 8.14
CA GLU A 159 -11.42 -10.03 7.09
C GLU A 159 -10.34 -9.21 6.40
#